data_AF-D8RTQ5-F1
#
_entry.id   AF-D8RTQ5-F1
#
_cell.length_a   1.000
_cell.length_b   1.000
_cell.length_c   1.000
_cell.angle_alpha   90.00
_cell.angle_beta   90.00
_cell.angle_gamma   90.00
#
_symmetry.space_group_name_H-M   'P 1'
#
loop_
_entity.id
_entity.type
_entity.pdbx_description
1 polymer ?
#
loop_
_entity_poly.entity_id
_entity_poly.type
_entity_poly.pdbx_seq_one_letter_code
_entity_poly.pdbx_strand_id
1 'polypeptide(L)'
;VGESAGWMIPSAAVNYSAWALKHNYHPGDTLLFNYQQQGDSVLEVNRADFMNCIKTNPINHHSDGKTLIRISRPGPHWFISGVPGHCEQGQKFGIMVTPAS
;
A
#
# COMPACT_ATOMS: atom_id res chain seq x y z
N VAL A 1 6.77 4.00 -2.67
CA VAL A 1 6.45 2.60 -2.31
C VAL A 1 7.17 1.68 -3.28
N GLY A 2 7.92 0.70 -2.78
CA GLY A 2 8.70 -0.23 -3.63
C GLY A 2 9.91 0.40 -4.36
N GLU A 3 10.34 1.59 -3.95
CA GLU A 3 11.46 2.34 -4.55
C GLU A 3 11.39 2.41 -6.08
N SER A 4 12.43 1.97 -6.79
CA SER A 4 12.49 2.01 -8.27
C SER A 4 11.55 1.00 -8.95
N ALA A 5 11.16 -0.07 -8.25
CA ALA A 5 10.20 -1.06 -8.77
C ALA A 5 8.76 -0.53 -8.74
N GLY A 6 8.44 0.39 -7.84
CA GLY A 6 7.10 0.96 -7.70
C GLY A 6 6.08 0.00 -7.10
N TRP A 7 4.83 0.14 -7.54
CA TRP A 7 3.69 -0.68 -7.11
C TRP A 7 3.37 -1.73 -8.18
N MET A 8 3.74 -2.97 -7.91
CA MET A 8 3.61 -4.13 -8.80
C MET A 8 3.52 -5.43 -7.99
N ILE A 9 3.14 -6.53 -8.63
CA ILE A 9 3.27 -7.86 -8.01
C ILE A 9 4.73 -8.10 -7.61
N PRO A 10 5.01 -8.49 -6.35
CA PRO A 10 6.38 -8.73 -5.90
C PRO A 10 7.14 -9.70 -6.78
N SER A 11 8.41 -9.36 -7.02
CA SER A 11 9.39 -10.18 -7.73
C SER A 11 10.75 -9.99 -7.02
N ALA A 12 11.85 -10.46 -7.62
CA ALA A 12 13.18 -10.19 -7.09
C ALA A 12 13.48 -8.68 -6.91
N ALA A 13 12.74 -7.79 -7.59
CA ALA A 13 12.94 -6.35 -7.52
C ALA A 13 12.31 -5.68 -6.28
N VAL A 14 11.34 -6.32 -5.61
CA VAL A 14 10.63 -5.69 -4.49
C VAL A 14 10.13 -6.68 -3.45
N ASN A 15 10.36 -6.35 -2.18
CA ASN A 15 9.77 -7.02 -1.03
C ASN A 15 9.07 -5.95 -0.18
N TYR A 16 7.74 -5.91 -0.22
CA TYR A 16 7.01 -4.85 0.48
C TYR A 16 7.06 -4.95 2.00
N SER A 17 7.16 -6.16 2.56
CA SER A 17 7.33 -6.34 4.01
C SER A 17 8.66 -5.74 4.48
N ALA A 18 9.74 -5.99 3.74
CA ALA A 18 11.04 -5.36 4.04
C ALA A 18 11.00 -3.85 3.80
N TRP A 19 10.42 -3.40 2.69
CA TRP A 19 10.28 -1.98 2.36
C TRP A 19 9.51 -1.21 3.45
N ALA A 20 8.41 -1.78 3.95
CA ALA A 20 7.60 -1.19 5.01
C ALA A 20 8.30 -1.13 6.37
N LEU A 21 9.39 -1.89 6.58
CA LEU A 21 10.18 -1.85 7.81
C LEU A 21 11.42 -0.96 7.71
N LYS A 22 11.75 -0.44 6.51
CA LYS A 22 12.94 0.42 6.31
C LYS A 22 12.81 1.82 6.91
N HIS A 23 11.59 2.27 7.18
CA HIS A 23 11.31 3.65 7.56
C HIS A 23 10.43 3.72 8.81
N ASN A 24 10.62 4.79 9.60
CA ASN A 24 9.69 5.17 10.64
C ASN A 24 8.67 6.14 10.06
N TYR A 25 7.38 5.82 10.17
CA TYR A 25 6.30 6.62 9.60
C TYR A 25 5.66 7.47 10.68
N HIS A 26 5.39 8.73 10.34
CA HIS A 26 4.77 9.70 11.22
C HIS A 26 3.54 10.34 10.56
N PRO A 27 2.58 10.84 11.36
CA PRO A 27 1.49 11.66 10.83
C PRO A 27 2.02 12.84 10.02
N GLY A 28 1.51 13.00 8.81
CA GLY A 28 1.95 14.00 7.84
C GLY A 28 2.75 13.42 6.69
N ASP A 29 3.37 12.25 6.86
CA ASP A 29 4.12 11.56 5.80
C ASP A 29 3.23 11.22 4.60
N THR A 30 3.84 11.14 3.43
CA THR A 30 3.14 10.83 2.18
C THR A 30 3.75 9.62 1.51
N LEU A 31 2.90 8.64 1.20
CA LEU A 31 3.28 7.48 0.40
C LEU A 31 3.00 7.78 -1.07
N LEU A 32 4.05 7.69 -1.89
CA LEU A 32 3.94 7.74 -3.35
C LEU A 32 3.87 6.32 -3.93
N PHE A 33 2.77 6.04 -4.63
CA PHE A 33 2.58 4.83 -5.43
C PHE A 33 2.70 5.18 -6.91
N ASN A 34 3.60 4.50 -7.63
CA ASN A 34 3.71 4.59 -9.08
C ASN A 34 3.37 3.21 -9.67
N TYR A 35 2.41 3.15 -10.58
CA TYR A 35 1.91 1.93 -11.22
C TYR A 35 1.29 2.24 -12.59
N GLN A 36 1.04 1.23 -13.42
CA GLN A 36 0.35 1.42 -14.69
C GLN A 36 -1.13 1.76 -14.41
N GLN A 37 -1.59 2.94 -14.83
CA GLN A 37 -2.93 3.46 -14.53
C GLN A 37 -4.07 2.49 -14.89
N GLN A 38 -3.94 1.76 -16.00
CA GLN A 38 -4.95 0.78 -16.45
C GLN A 38 -4.62 -0.66 -16.03
N GLY A 39 -3.48 -0.87 -15.36
CA GLY A 39 -2.98 -2.19 -14.96
C GLY A 39 -3.01 -2.43 -13.46
N ASP A 40 -3.24 -1.39 -12.65
CA ASP A 40 -3.30 -1.53 -11.19
C ASP A 40 -4.14 -0.45 -10.49
N SER A 41 -4.38 -0.67 -9.20
CA SER A 41 -4.99 0.28 -8.28
C SER A 41 -4.43 0.09 -6.87
N VAL A 42 -4.63 1.11 -6.02
CA VAL A 42 -4.24 1.07 -4.61
C VAL A 42 -5.51 1.20 -3.78
N LEU A 43 -5.74 0.21 -2.92
CA LEU A 43 -6.82 0.21 -1.95
C LEU A 43 -6.23 0.32 -0.54
N GLU A 44 -6.72 1.28 0.25
CA GLU A 44 -6.54 1.27 1.70
C GLU A 44 -7.69 0.48 2.32
N VAL A 45 -7.39 -0.46 3.22
CA VAL A 45 -8.38 -1.39 3.78
C VAL A 45 -8.17 -1.57 5.28
N ASN A 46 -9.15 -2.18 5.95
CA ASN A 46 -8.97 -2.61 7.33
C ASN A 46 -8.11 -3.88 7.40
N ARG A 47 -7.71 -4.28 8.61
CA ARG A 47 -6.85 -5.47 8.83
C ARG A 47 -7.48 -6.77 8.32
N ALA A 48 -8.78 -6.99 8.52
CA ALA A 48 -9.44 -8.23 8.12
C ALA A 48 -9.48 -8.35 6.59
N ASP A 49 -9.79 -7.26 5.91
CA ASP A 49 -9.82 -7.18 4.45
C ASP A 49 -8.42 -7.31 3.85
N PHE A 50 -7.42 -6.70 4.49
CA PHE A 50 -6.02 -6.92 4.13
C PHE A 50 -5.65 -8.40 4.19
N MET A 51 -5.93 -9.08 5.31
CA MET A 51 -5.55 -10.49 5.50
C MET A 51 -6.20 -11.39 4.46
N ASN A 52 -7.46 -11.12 4.10
CA ASN A 52 -8.25 -11.96 3.19
C ASN A 52 -8.31 -11.42 1.75
N CYS A 53 -7.57 -10.36 1.43
CA CYS A 53 -7.60 -9.71 0.12
C CYS A 53 -9.02 -9.31 -0.34
N ILE A 54 -9.86 -8.84 0.58
CA ILE A 54 -11.21 -8.37 0.29
C ILE A 54 -11.14 -6.93 -0.25
N LYS A 55 -11.80 -6.70 -1.38
CA LYS A 55 -11.69 -5.46 -2.18
C LYS A 55 -13.00 -4.67 -2.25
N THR A 56 -14.07 -5.18 -1.63
CA THR A 56 -15.47 -4.72 -1.86
C THR A 56 -15.80 -3.39 -1.22
N ASN A 57 -15.19 -3.04 -0.09
CA ASN A 57 -15.46 -1.80 0.63
C ASN A 57 -14.15 -1.18 1.17
N PRO A 58 -13.27 -0.71 0.28
CA PRO A 58 -12.02 -0.09 0.71
C PRO A 58 -12.29 1.24 1.41
N ILE A 59 -11.42 1.60 2.35
CA ILE A 59 -11.40 2.91 3.00
C ILE A 59 -11.12 4.00 1.97
N ASN A 60 -10.14 3.76 1.09
CA ASN A 60 -9.78 4.61 -0.03
C ASN A 60 -9.46 3.75 -1.26
N HIS A 61 -9.76 4.26 -2.46
CA HIS A 61 -9.46 3.60 -3.73
C HIS A 61 -8.88 4.62 -4.72
N HIS A 62 -7.72 4.30 -5.28
CA HIS A 62 -7.05 5.10 -6.29
C HIS A 62 -6.65 4.24 -7.50
N SER A 63 -6.85 4.75 -8.70
CA SER A 63 -6.54 4.08 -9.96
C SER A 63 -5.99 5.07 -11.00
N ASP A 64 -5.19 6.03 -10.54
CA ASP A 64 -4.65 7.15 -11.35
C ASP A 64 -3.22 6.90 -11.85
N GLY A 65 -2.61 5.76 -11.52
CA GLY A 65 -1.26 5.37 -11.92
C GLY A 65 -0.13 6.07 -11.15
N LYS A 66 -0.44 7.22 -10.53
CA LYS A 66 0.49 7.94 -9.66
C LYS A 66 -0.26 8.54 -8.48
N THR A 67 -0.39 7.76 -7.42
CA THR A 67 -1.16 8.14 -6.23
C THR A 67 -0.25 8.69 -5.13
N LEU A 68 -0.64 9.82 -4.54
CA LEU A 68 -0.08 10.34 -3.30
C LEU A 68 -1.09 10.16 -2.17
N ILE A 69 -0.74 9.38 -1.16
CA ILE A 69 -1.57 9.17 0.03
C ILE A 69 -0.87 9.80 1.23
N ARG A 70 -1.47 10.87 1.77
CA ARG A 70 -0.99 11.50 3.00
C ARG A 70 -1.56 10.78 4.22
N ILE A 71 -0.69 10.26 5.08
CA ILE A 71 -1.08 9.55 6.30
C ILE A 71 -1.25 10.56 7.43
N SER A 72 -2.49 10.83 7.83
CA SER A 72 -2.77 11.88 8.81
C SER A 72 -2.93 11.37 10.25
N ARG A 73 -3.14 10.08 10.44
CA ARG A 73 -3.46 9.48 11.74
C ARG A 73 -2.39 8.47 12.17
N PRO A 74 -2.05 8.42 13.47
CA PRO A 74 -1.30 7.31 14.03
C PRO A 74 -2.08 5.99 13.92
N GLY A 75 -1.34 4.88 13.95
CA GLY A 75 -1.87 3.53 13.96
C GLY A 75 -1.49 2.73 12.71
N PRO A 76 -2.05 1.52 12.58
CA PRO A 76 -1.78 0.66 11.44
C PRO A 76 -2.58 1.11 10.20
N HIS A 77 -1.90 1.16 9.06
CA HIS A 77 -2.51 1.36 7.75
C HIS A 77 -2.19 0.16 6.84
N TRP A 78 -3.19 -0.32 6.10
CA TRP A 78 -3.06 -1.52 5.27
C TRP A 78 -3.43 -1.20 3.83
N PHE A 79 -2.56 -1.58 2.91
CA PHE A 79 -2.70 -1.32 1.48
C PHE A 79 -2.67 -2.63 0.69
N ILE A 80 -3.58 -2.78 -0.27
CA ILE A 80 -3.65 -3.91 -1.20
C ILE A 80 -3.86 -3.42 -2.64
N SER A 81 -3.47 -4.24 -3.61
CA SER A 81 -3.90 -4.02 -5.00
C SER A 81 -5.38 -4.36 -5.16
N GLY A 82 -6.10 -3.56 -5.94
CA GLY A 82 -7.49 -3.83 -6.30
C GLY A 82 -7.66 -4.75 -7.51
N VAL A 83 -6.56 -5.15 -8.17
CA VAL A 83 -6.63 -6.06 -9.32
C VAL A 83 -6.84 -7.50 -8.85
N PRO A 84 -7.71 -8.28 -9.51
CA PRO A 84 -7.90 -9.69 -9.19
C PRO A 84 -6.57 -10.48 -9.17
N GLY A 85 -6.29 -11.17 -8.07
CA GLY A 85 -5.12 -12.04 -7.91
C GLY A 85 -3.83 -11.33 -7.49
N HIS A 86 -3.71 -10.00 -7.61
CA HIS A 86 -2.47 -9.29 -7.28
C HIS A 86 -2.19 -9.26 -5.77
N CYS A 87 -3.21 -8.99 -4.95
CA CYS A 87 -3.08 -9.01 -3.50
C CYS A 87 -2.65 -10.37 -2.97
N GLU A 88 -3.22 -11.43 -3.53
CA GLU A 88 -2.96 -12.84 -3.19
C GLU A 88 -1.54 -13.24 -3.58
N GLN A 89 -0.98 -12.64 -4.65
CA GLN A 89 0.42 -12.76 -5.06
C GLN A 89 1.37 -11.84 -4.27
N GLY A 90 0.88 -11.15 -3.25
CA GLY A 90 1.70 -10.38 -2.32
C GLY A 90 1.82 -8.89 -2.61
N GLN A 91 1.06 -8.34 -3.58
CA GLN A 91 0.99 -6.90 -3.80
C GLN A 91 0.13 -6.21 -2.73
N LYS A 92 0.67 -6.21 -1.52
CA LYS A 92 0.06 -5.75 -0.29
C LYS A 92 1.14 -5.44 0.74
N PHE A 93 0.89 -4.45 1.60
CA PHE A 93 1.70 -4.23 2.80
C PHE A 93 0.93 -3.47 3.87
N GLY A 94 1.48 -3.47 5.08
CA GLY A 94 1.03 -2.59 6.15
C GLY A 94 2.19 -1.78 6.69
N ILE A 95 1.88 -0.57 7.17
CA ILE A 95 2.81 0.28 7.92
C ILE A 95 2.22 0.59 9.29
N MET A 96 3.10 0.83 10.25
CA MET A 96 2.73 1.35 11.56
C MET A 96 3.17 2.80 11.64
N VAL A 97 2.22 3.70 11.87
CA VAL A 97 2.47 5.14 11.96
C VAL A 97 2.43 5.54 13.42
N THR A 98 3.51 6.13 13.91
CA THR A 98 3.63 6.58 15.30
C THR A 98 3.77 8.09 15.34
N PRO A 99 3.23 8.79 16.35
CA PRO A 99 3.50 10.22 16.52
C PRO A 99 5.01 10.46 16.55
N ALA A 100 5.47 11.57 15.95
CA ALA A 100 6.86 11.99 16.10
C ALA A 100 7.09 12.34 17.57
N SER A 101 8.14 11.77 18.17
CA SER A 101 8.58 12.07 19.53
C SER A 101 9.21 13.45 19.64
#